data_AF-A0A8J9SK51-F1
#
_entry.id   AF-A0A8J9SK51-F1
#
_cell.length_a   1.000
_cell.length_b   1.000
_cell.length_c   1.000
_cell.angle_alpha   90.00
_cell.angle_beta   90.00
_cell.angle_gamma   90.00
#
_symmetry.space_group_name_H-M   'P 1'
#
loop_
_entity.id
_entity.type
_entity.pdbx_description
1 polymer ?
#
loop_
_entity_poly.entity_id
_entity_poly.type
_entity_poly.pdbx_seq_one_letter_code
_entity_poly.pdbx_strand_id
1 'polypeptide(L)'
;MSSLSTASTSSTTTFTDTELTEVKRDFQSATELYRKNLASTTKLPALQSQIADLETEQSQPDFWDEANTSRAAIVNAQVSTATRLLTRIQAWQEWHGDAQAALEILS
;
A
#
# COMPACT_ATOMS: atom_id res chain seq x y z
N MET A 1 -54.36 -11.69 3.42
CA MET A 1 -53.14 -10.88 3.58
C MET A 1 -52.06 -11.82 4.09
N SER A 2 -51.20 -12.29 3.18
CA SER A 2 -50.13 -13.25 3.50
C SER A 2 -48.87 -12.47 3.86
N SER A 3 -48.43 -12.52 5.11
CA SER A 3 -47.13 -11.99 5.53
C SER A 3 -46.04 -13.03 5.28
N LEU A 4 -45.21 -12.80 4.26
CA LEU A 4 -43.94 -13.51 4.09
C LEU A 4 -42.97 -13.03 5.19
N SER A 5 -42.69 -13.92 6.14
CA SER A 5 -41.58 -13.75 7.08
C SER A 5 -40.28 -14.11 6.36
N THR A 6 -39.55 -13.11 5.87
CA THR A 6 -38.17 -13.28 5.42
C THR A 6 -37.29 -13.46 6.65
N ALA A 7 -37.00 -14.72 6.99
CA ALA A 7 -35.96 -15.04 7.96
C ALA A 7 -34.62 -14.54 7.40
N SER A 8 -34.06 -13.50 8.02
CA SER A 8 -32.67 -13.11 7.82
C SER A 8 -31.79 -14.21 8.41
N THR A 9 -31.36 -15.14 7.57
CA THR A 9 -30.31 -16.10 7.91
C THR A 9 -29.02 -15.34 8.13
N SER A 10 -28.77 -14.93 9.39
CA SER A 10 -27.46 -14.46 9.82
C SER A 10 -26.55 -15.67 9.85
N SER A 11 -25.76 -15.85 8.80
CA SER A 11 -24.70 -16.87 8.76
C SER A 11 -23.63 -16.47 9.78
N THR A 12 -23.75 -16.95 11.00
CA THR A 12 -22.64 -16.93 11.98
C THR A 12 -21.58 -17.90 11.47
N THR A 13 -20.57 -17.39 10.76
CA THR A 13 -19.36 -18.15 10.45
C THR A 13 -18.60 -18.36 11.75
N THR A 14 -18.67 -19.57 12.30
CA THR A 14 -17.89 -19.96 13.47
C THR A 14 -16.43 -20.07 13.04
N PHE A 15 -15.59 -19.13 13.48
CA PHE A 15 -14.15 -19.17 13.23
C PHE A 15 -13.52 -20.20 14.16
N THR A 16 -12.82 -21.19 13.61
CA THR A 16 -12.22 -22.28 14.38
C THR A 16 -10.80 -21.94 14.84
N ASP A 17 -10.35 -22.54 15.95
CA ASP A 17 -8.98 -22.35 16.47
C ASP A 17 -7.90 -22.77 15.44
N THR A 18 -8.21 -23.75 14.60
CA THR A 18 -7.33 -24.20 13.50
C THR A 18 -7.17 -23.10 12.45
N GLU A 19 -8.27 -22.48 12.02
CA GLU A 19 -8.24 -21.36 11.06
C GLU A 19 -7.51 -20.15 11.63
N LEU A 20 -7.68 -19.85 12.93
CA LEU A 20 -6.93 -18.79 13.59
C LEU A 20 -5.42 -19.07 13.62
N THR A 21 -5.03 -20.32 13.82
CA THR A 21 -3.61 -20.72 13.80
C THR A 21 -3.01 -20.57 12.40
N GLU A 22 -3.76 -20.94 11.35
CA GLU A 22 -3.34 -20.77 9.96
C GLU A 22 -3.21 -19.29 9.58
N VAL A 23 -4.19 -18.45 9.93
CA VAL A 23 -4.13 -17.01 9.66
C VAL A 23 -2.95 -16.36 10.38
N LYS A 24 -2.66 -16.75 11.64
CA LYS A 24 -1.48 -16.26 12.37
C LYS A 24 -0.17 -16.64 11.66
N ARG A 25 -0.05 -17.87 11.16
CA ARG A 25 1.13 -18.33 10.40
C ARG A 25 1.30 -17.57 9.09
N ASP A 26 0.21 -17.37 8.36
CA ASP A 26 0.23 -16.68 7.07
C ASP A 26 0.57 -15.19 7.26
N PHE A 27 0.03 -14.55 8.30
CA PHE A 27 0.39 -13.19 8.69
C PHE A 27 1.87 -13.06 9.08
N GLN A 28 2.42 -14.01 9.83
CA GLN A 28 3.86 -14.01 10.15
C GLN A 28 4.71 -14.10 8.88
N SER A 29 4.33 -14.97 7.95
CA SER A 29 5.01 -15.13 6.66
C SER A 29 4.93 -13.84 5.82
N ALA A 30 3.75 -13.21 5.76
CA ALA A 30 3.55 -11.93 5.10
C ALA A 30 4.37 -10.80 5.76
N THR A 31 4.47 -10.80 7.09
CA THR A 31 5.27 -9.84 7.86
C THR A 31 6.76 -9.96 7.55
N GLU A 32 7.28 -11.18 7.43
CA GLU A 32 8.67 -11.40 7.03
C GLU A 32 8.95 -10.90 5.62
N LEU A 33 8.05 -11.17 4.67
CA LEU A 33 8.15 -10.67 3.30
C LEU A 33 8.08 -9.14 3.27
N TYR A 34 7.17 -8.54 4.03
CA TYR A 34 7.08 -7.09 4.20
C TYR A 34 8.40 -6.50 4.72
N ARG A 35 8.99 -7.08 5.77
CA ARG A 35 10.28 -6.63 6.32
C ARG A 35 11.42 -6.77 5.31
N LYS A 36 11.50 -7.89 4.60
CA LYS A 36 12.52 -8.11 3.55
C LYS A 36 12.40 -7.07 2.44
N ASN A 37 11.18 -6.82 1.96
CA ASN A 37 10.92 -5.84 0.92
C ASN A 37 11.21 -4.41 1.39
N LEU A 38 10.85 -4.06 2.61
CA LEU A 38 11.16 -2.74 3.18
C LEU A 38 12.66 -2.52 3.32
N ALA A 39 13.42 -3.56 3.67
CA ALA A 39 14.87 -3.50 3.80
C ALA A 39 15.61 -3.36 2.46
N SER A 40 15.05 -3.92 1.37
CA SER A 40 15.63 -3.86 0.03
C SER A 40 15.18 -2.64 -0.79
N THR A 41 14.17 -1.91 -0.32
CA THR A 41 13.61 -0.74 -1.02
C THR A 41 14.24 0.56 -0.52
N THR A 42 14.31 1.57 -1.39
CA THR A 42 14.66 2.95 -1.00
C THR A 42 13.80 3.40 0.18
N LYS A 43 14.44 3.96 1.21
CA LYS A 43 13.74 4.41 2.43
C LYS A 43 12.72 5.49 2.08
N LEU A 44 11.54 5.41 2.72
CA LEU A 44 10.43 6.35 2.56
C LEU A 44 10.85 7.84 2.52
N PRO A 45 11.64 8.36 3.48
CA PRO A 45 12.04 9.76 3.45
C PRO A 45 12.88 10.15 2.23
N ALA A 46 13.75 9.24 1.76
CA ALA A 46 14.58 9.48 0.58
C ALA A 46 13.71 9.50 -0.69
N LEU A 47 12.70 8.63 -0.77
CA LEU A 47 11.77 8.59 -1.88
C LEU A 47 10.88 9.85 -1.92
N GLN A 48 10.41 10.33 -0.77
CA GLN A 48 9.65 11.57 -0.64
C GLN A 48 10.49 12.79 -1.04
N SER A 49 11.75 12.86 -0.59
CA SER A 49 12.69 13.91 -1.00
C SER A 49 12.90 13.88 -2.51
N GLN A 50 13.14 12.70 -3.09
CA GLN A 50 13.34 12.54 -4.52
C GLN A 50 12.13 13.05 -5.33
N ILE A 51 10.91 12.73 -4.89
CA ILE A 51 9.69 13.22 -5.54
C ILE A 51 9.62 14.76 -5.45
N ALA A 52 9.85 15.33 -4.27
CA ALA A 52 9.82 16.78 -4.06
C ALA A 52 10.87 17.51 -4.92
N ASP A 53 12.08 16.96 -5.06
CA ASP A 53 13.13 17.53 -5.90
C ASP A 53 12.72 17.54 -7.37
N LEU A 54 12.15 16.45 -7.87
CA LEU A 54 11.67 16.33 -9.25
C LEU A 54 10.44 17.22 -9.53
N GLU A 55 9.52 17.33 -8.58
CA GLU A 55 8.36 18.23 -8.66
C GLU A 55 8.80 19.70 -8.64
N THR A 56 9.85 20.03 -7.87
CA THR A 56 10.46 21.36 -7.87
C THR A 56 11.07 21.69 -9.24
N GLU A 57 11.71 20.71 -9.89
CA GLU A 57 12.22 20.86 -11.25
C GLU A 57 11.08 21.09 -12.25
N GLN A 58 9.99 20.32 -12.18
CA GLN A 58 8.80 20.48 -13.03
C GLN A 58 8.09 21.82 -12.84
N SER A 59 8.26 22.44 -11.67
CA SER A 59 7.66 23.74 -11.34
C SER A 59 8.38 24.92 -12.00
N GLN A 60 9.57 24.71 -12.55
CA GLN A 60 10.32 25.78 -13.23
C GLN A 60 9.61 26.19 -14.53
N PRO A 61 9.45 27.49 -14.83
CA PRO A 61 8.75 27.94 -16.03
C PRO A 61 9.35 27.46 -17.35
N ASP A 62 10.69 27.36 -17.40
CA ASP A 62 11.47 26.93 -18.56
C ASP A 62 11.49 25.41 -18.75
N PHE A 63 11.09 24.63 -17.74
CA PHE A 63 11.10 23.18 -17.80
C PHE A 63 10.25 22.61 -18.95
N TRP A 64 9.16 23.30 -19.29
CA TRP A 64 8.23 22.91 -20.34
C TRP A 64 8.61 23.48 -21.73
N ASP A 65 9.73 24.19 -21.83
CA ASP A 65 10.23 24.71 -23.11
C ASP A 65 10.66 23.57 -24.04
N GLU A 66 10.55 23.79 -25.35
CA GLU A 66 10.87 22.79 -26.37
C GLU A 66 12.31 22.26 -26.24
N ALA A 67 13.26 23.14 -25.85
CA ALA A 67 14.66 22.78 -25.60
C ALA A 67 14.83 21.74 -24.47
N ASN A 68 13.88 21.66 -23.54
CA ASN A 68 13.90 20.80 -22.36
C ASN A 68 13.07 19.52 -22.52
N THR A 69 12.46 19.27 -23.68
CA THR A 69 11.58 18.11 -23.93
C THR A 69 12.19 16.77 -23.52
N SER A 70 13.48 16.55 -23.78
CA SER A 70 14.19 15.31 -23.41
C SER A 70 14.32 15.15 -21.89
N ARG A 71 14.64 16.24 -21.17
CA ARG A 71 14.73 16.26 -19.71
C ARG A 71 13.34 16.08 -19.09
N ALA A 72 12.33 16.77 -19.63
CA ALA A 72 10.96 16.66 -19.19
C ALA A 72 10.45 15.21 -19.25
N ALA A 73 10.75 14.48 -20.33
CA ALA A 73 10.38 13.07 -20.46
C ALA A 73 11.02 12.18 -19.37
N ILE A 74 12.30 12.41 -19.05
CA ILE A 74 13.03 11.66 -18.02
C ILE A 74 12.45 11.95 -16.63
N VAL A 75 12.28 13.22 -16.29
CA VAL A 75 11.76 13.64 -14.99
C VAL A 75 10.34 13.14 -14.78
N ASN A 76 9.48 13.23 -15.79
CA ASN A 76 8.11 12.67 -15.73
C ASN A 76 8.11 11.16 -15.47
N ALA A 77 8.99 10.41 -16.13
CA ALA A 77 9.12 8.96 -15.92
C ALA A 77 9.62 8.63 -14.51
N GLN A 78 10.55 9.43 -13.99
CA GLN A 78 11.10 9.29 -12.64
C GLN A 78 10.04 9.60 -11.56
N VAL A 79 9.32 10.72 -11.68
CA VAL A 79 8.22 11.08 -10.78
C VAL A 79 7.17 9.97 -10.77
N SER A 80 6.72 9.54 -11.94
CA SER A 80 5.71 8.46 -12.05
C SER A 80 6.15 7.18 -11.35
N THR A 81 7.43 6.81 -11.49
CA THR A 81 7.98 5.59 -10.87
C THR A 81 8.11 5.74 -9.36
N ALA A 82 8.68 6.86 -8.89
CA ALA A 82 8.87 7.13 -7.47
C ALA A 82 7.52 7.23 -6.74
N THR A 83 6.53 7.93 -7.31
CA THR A 83 5.19 8.04 -6.73
C THR A 83 4.49 6.69 -6.64
N ARG A 84 4.55 5.85 -7.69
CA ARG A 84 3.99 4.48 -7.62
C ARG A 84 4.64 3.64 -6.51
N LEU A 85 5.95 3.76 -6.36
CA LEU A 85 6.67 3.05 -5.31
C LEU A 85 6.27 3.57 -3.92
N LEU A 86 6.13 4.89 -3.76
CA LEU A 86 5.71 5.54 -2.52
C LEU A 86 4.34 5.03 -2.09
N THR A 87 3.36 5.10 -2.99
CA THR A 87 2.00 4.63 -2.74
C THR A 87 1.98 3.15 -2.38
N ARG A 88 2.82 2.32 -3.02
CA ARG A 88 2.88 0.88 -2.72
C ARG A 88 3.41 0.61 -1.31
N ILE A 89 4.47 1.31 -0.89
CA ILE A 89 5.04 1.13 0.45
C ILE A 89 4.05 1.60 1.51
N GLN A 90 3.37 2.73 1.30
CA GLN A 90 2.35 3.24 2.21
C GLN A 90 1.17 2.26 2.34
N ALA A 91 0.67 1.72 1.23
CA ALA A 91 -0.40 0.73 1.26
C ALA A 91 0.01 -0.55 2.02
N TRP A 92 1.26 -1.01 1.86
CA TRP A 92 1.76 -2.16 2.63
C TRP A 92 1.86 -1.88 4.12
N GLN A 93 2.23 -0.66 4.52
CA GLN A 93 2.24 -0.25 5.93
C GLN A 93 0.84 -0.26 6.53
N GLU A 94 -0.13 0.28 5.81
CA GLU A 94 -1.54 0.28 6.20
C GLU A 94 -2.08 -1.14 6.34
N TRP A 95 -1.95 -1.98 5.30
CA TRP A 95 -2.43 -3.37 5.34
C TRP A 95 -1.78 -4.22 6.43
N HIS A 96 -0.47 -4.01 6.68
CA HIS A 96 0.20 -4.68 7.80
C HIS A 96 -0.39 -4.23 9.14
N GLY A 97 -0.63 -2.93 9.32
CA GLY A 97 -1.25 -2.39 10.53
C GLY A 97 -2.67 -2.92 10.75
N ASP A 98 -3.49 -2.91 9.71
CA ASP A 98 -4.88 -3.40 9.75
C ASP A 98 -4.93 -4.90 10.08
N ALA A 99 -4.08 -5.71 9.43
CA ALA A 99 -4.01 -7.13 9.69
C ALA A 99 -3.49 -7.45 11.10
N GLN A 100 -2.56 -6.65 11.62
CA GLN A 100 -2.11 -6.77 13.01
C GLN A 100 -3.27 -6.46 13.98
N ALA A 101 -3.98 -5.35 13.78
CA ALA A 101 -5.11 -4.98 14.63
C ALA A 101 -6.24 -6.02 14.58
N ALA A 102 -6.54 -6.55 13.39
CA ALA A 102 -7.53 -7.61 13.22
C ALA A 102 -7.12 -8.90 13.97
N LEU A 103 -5.84 -9.26 13.95
CA LEU A 103 -5.34 -10.40 14.71
C LEU A 103 -5.40 -10.18 16.22
N GLU A 104 -5.16 -8.96 16.71
CA GLU A 104 -5.29 -8.62 18.14
C GLU A 104 -6.75 -8.70 18.62
N ILE A 105 -7.73 -8.42 17.74
CA ILE A 105 -9.16 -8.58 18.05
C ILE A 105 -9.56 -10.06 18.10
N LEU A 106 -8.95 -10.88 17.24
CA LEU A 106 -9.24 -12.32 17.14
C LEU A 106 -8.46 -13.18 18.15
N SER A 107 -7.44 -12.62 18.83
CA SER A 107 -6.59 -13.32 19.80
C SER A 107 -7.15 -13.28 21.21
#